data_AF-A0A8I0N490-F1
#
_entry.id   AF-A0A8I0N490-F1
#
_cell.length_a   1.000
_cell.length_b   1.000
_cell.length_c   1.000
_cell.angle_alpha   90.00
_cell.angle_beta   90.00
_cell.angle_gamma   90.00
#
_symmetry.space_group_name_H-M   'P 1'
#
loop_
_entity.id
_entity.type
_entity.pdbx_description
1 polymer ?
#
loop_
_entity_poly.entity_id
_entity_poly.type
_entity_poly.pdbx_seq_one_letter_code
_entity_poly.pdbx_strand_id
1 'polypeptide(L)'
;MPKIQIICSSPGIRRNGIVHPASATYDEGHWTEKQLEAFRADPAFIVQEVVEGSVKLSGKDVDATIAAKVKEQVEKIAQGMQASFETTVSEKVAEKLTEATAERDKEITDLKAELAAAQSKVTELETAAKAAPKK
;
A
#
# COMPACT_ATOMS: atom_id res chain seq x y z
N MET A 1 1.91 48.30 -0.37
CA MET A 1 1.53 47.78 -1.72
C MET A 1 1.95 46.31 -1.76
N PRO A 2 1.08 45.38 -2.21
CA PRO A 2 1.43 43.96 -2.25
C PRO A 2 2.57 43.71 -3.23
N LYS A 3 3.61 42.98 -2.79
CA LYS A 3 4.69 42.52 -3.66
C LYS A 3 4.37 41.12 -4.17
N ILE A 4 4.76 40.78 -5.38
CA ILE A 4 4.54 39.44 -5.93
C ILE A 4 5.82 38.62 -5.75
N GLN A 5 5.74 37.54 -4.99
CA GLN A 5 6.81 36.55 -4.91
C GLN A 5 6.54 35.41 -5.90
N ILE A 6 7.52 35.10 -6.72
CA ILE A 6 7.52 33.94 -7.61
C ILE A 6 8.54 32.95 -7.06
N ILE A 7 8.08 31.76 -6.70
CA ILE A 7 8.92 30.64 -6.26
C ILE A 7 9.01 29.66 -7.43
N CYS A 8 10.23 29.22 -7.73
CA CYS A 8 10.54 28.35 -8.85
C CYS A 8 11.07 27.02 -8.32
N SER A 9 10.40 25.91 -8.64
CA SER A 9 10.81 24.57 -8.19
C SER A 9 12.09 24.06 -8.87
N SER A 10 12.41 24.58 -10.07
CA SER A 10 13.63 24.26 -10.82
C SER A 10 14.41 25.53 -11.16
N PRO A 11 15.33 26.00 -10.29
CA PRO A 11 16.06 27.25 -10.51
C PRO A 11 16.82 27.25 -11.85
N GLY A 12 16.76 28.35 -12.59
CA GLY A 12 17.43 28.49 -13.89
C GLY A 12 16.54 28.28 -15.12
N ILE A 13 15.27 27.88 -14.93
CA ILE A 13 14.30 27.82 -16.03
C ILE A 13 13.91 29.22 -16.51
N ARG A 14 13.60 29.34 -17.81
CA ARG A 14 13.22 30.61 -18.45
C ARG A 14 11.71 30.68 -18.65
N ARG A 15 11.08 31.76 -18.18
CA ARG A 15 9.66 32.04 -18.40
C ARG A 15 9.47 33.55 -18.52
N ASN A 16 8.63 33.98 -19.48
CA ASN A 16 8.44 35.39 -19.84
C ASN A 16 9.75 36.14 -20.18
N GLY A 17 10.71 35.45 -20.81
CA GLY A 17 11.97 36.02 -21.30
C GLY A 17 13.09 36.16 -20.26
N ILE A 18 12.83 35.87 -18.98
CA ILE A 18 13.78 36.01 -17.87
C ILE A 18 14.13 34.64 -17.29
N VAL A 19 15.38 34.49 -16.81
CA VAL A 19 15.83 33.32 -16.03
C VAL A 19 15.37 33.50 -14.59
N HIS A 20 14.61 32.54 -14.06
CA HIS A 20 14.07 32.64 -12.70
C HIS A 20 15.01 31.98 -11.67
N PRO A 21 15.41 32.70 -10.60
CA PRO A 21 16.07 32.10 -9.45
C PRO A 21 15.06 31.28 -8.62
N ALA A 22 15.53 30.54 -7.60
CA ALA A 22 14.67 29.71 -6.74
C ALA A 22 13.50 30.49 -6.11
N SER A 23 13.70 31.77 -5.81
CA SER A 23 12.66 32.70 -5.37
C SER A 23 13.05 34.12 -5.74
N ALA A 24 12.10 34.91 -6.27
CA ALA A 24 12.26 36.34 -6.51
C ALA A 24 11.01 37.10 -6.08
N THR A 25 11.19 38.34 -5.62
CA THR A 25 10.10 39.23 -5.23
C THR A 25 10.12 40.45 -6.14
N TYR A 26 8.95 40.80 -6.69
CA TYR A 26 8.76 41.87 -7.65
C TYR A 26 7.71 42.85 -7.12
N ASP A 27 7.84 44.12 -7.48
CA ASP A 27 6.83 45.13 -7.14
C ASP A 27 5.55 44.95 -7.98
N GLU A 28 4.45 45.50 -7.46
CA GLU A 28 3.17 45.51 -8.14
C GLU A 28 3.28 46.18 -9.52
N GLY A 29 2.75 45.53 -10.56
CA GLY A 29 2.86 46.01 -11.95
C GLY A 29 4.14 45.62 -12.71
N HIS A 30 5.10 44.93 -12.07
CA HIS A 30 6.26 44.38 -12.78
C HIS A 30 5.87 43.31 -13.80
N TRP A 31 4.81 42.55 -13.51
CA TRP A 31 4.25 41.53 -14.40
C TRP A 31 2.85 41.93 -14.83
N THR A 32 2.58 41.80 -16.13
CA THR A 32 1.22 41.88 -16.66
C THR A 32 0.37 40.69 -16.18
N GLU A 33 -0.95 40.84 -16.17
CA GLU A 33 -1.86 39.77 -15.77
C GLU A 33 -1.70 38.51 -16.62
N LYS A 34 -1.49 38.68 -17.94
CA LYS A 34 -1.19 37.58 -18.87
C LYS A 34 0.11 36.85 -18.52
N GLN A 35 1.13 37.56 -18.03
CA GLN A 35 2.38 36.95 -17.59
C GLN A 35 2.21 36.20 -16.27
N LEU A 36 1.39 36.71 -15.35
CA LEU A 36 1.05 36.03 -14.09
C LEU A 36 0.22 34.77 -14.33
N GLU A 37 -0.74 34.80 -15.26
CA GLU A 37 -1.46 33.59 -15.70
C GLU A 37 -0.50 32.54 -16.25
N ALA A 38 0.48 32.94 -17.08
CA ALA A 38 1.47 32.00 -17.60
C ALA A 38 2.34 31.36 -16.49
N PHE A 39 2.59 32.06 -15.39
CA PHE A 39 3.24 31.47 -14.21
C PHE A 39 2.31 30.55 -13.44
N ARG A 40 1.03 30.90 -13.26
CA ARG A 40 0.04 30.06 -12.57
C ARG A 40 -0.33 28.80 -13.36
N ALA A 41 -0.22 28.83 -14.68
CA ALA A 41 -0.47 27.69 -15.56
C ALA A 41 0.69 26.68 -15.58
N ASP A 42 1.87 27.07 -15.12
CA ASP A 42 3.06 26.22 -15.12
C ASP A 42 3.27 25.59 -13.73
N PRO A 43 3.23 24.24 -13.60
CA PRO A 43 3.48 23.55 -12.34
C PRO A 43 4.86 23.83 -11.72
N ALA A 44 5.82 24.33 -12.49
CA ALA A 44 7.16 24.67 -12.01
C ALA A 44 7.22 25.99 -11.24
N PHE A 45 6.16 26.80 -11.25
CA PHE A 45 6.13 28.12 -10.63
C PHE A 45 4.96 28.27 -9.65
N ILE A 46 5.22 28.95 -8.54
CA ILE A 46 4.22 29.30 -7.54
C ILE A 46 4.23 30.82 -7.39
N VAL A 47 3.09 31.47 -7.64
CA VAL A 47 2.91 32.91 -7.50
C VAL A 47 2.22 33.19 -6.16
N GLN A 48 2.86 33.97 -5.30
CA GLN A 48 2.33 34.41 -4.01
C GLN A 48 2.28 35.93 -3.94
N GLU A 49 1.18 36.48 -3.41
CA GLU A 49 1.09 37.89 -3.07
C GLU A 49 1.57 38.08 -1.63
N VAL A 50 2.68 38.80 -1.46
CA VAL A 50 3.34 39.07 -0.19
C VAL A 50 2.97 40.48 0.26
N VAL A 51 2.19 40.57 1.33
CA VAL A 51 1.96 41.83 2.05
C VAL A 51 3.17 42.09 2.96
N GLU A 52 3.65 43.34 3.04
CA GLU A 52 4.73 43.71 3.97
C GLU A 52 4.37 43.29 5.40
N GLY A 53 5.15 42.36 5.97
CA GLY A 53 4.90 41.75 7.29
C GLY A 53 4.41 40.30 7.27
N SER A 54 4.12 39.73 6.09
CA SER A 54 3.80 38.30 5.96
C SER A 54 5.08 37.44 5.95
N VAL A 55 4.99 36.29 6.61
CA VAL A 55 6.09 35.31 6.71
C VAL A 55 6.45 34.85 5.30
N LYS A 56 7.67 35.17 4.84
CA LYS A 56 8.25 34.58 3.63
C LYS A 56 8.41 33.09 3.88
N LEU A 57 7.44 32.28 3.44
CA LEU A 57 7.60 30.84 3.41
C LEU A 57 8.69 30.54 2.38
N SER A 58 9.85 30.09 2.84
CA SER A 58 10.88 29.63 1.92
C SER A 58 10.40 28.32 1.30
N GLY A 59 10.78 28.03 0.05
CA GLY A 59 10.43 26.74 -0.58
C GLY A 59 10.80 25.53 0.28
N LYS A 60 11.86 25.65 1.12
CA LYS A 60 12.27 24.63 2.07
C LYS A 60 11.25 24.34 3.17
N ASP A 61 10.50 25.35 3.62
CA ASP A 61 9.47 25.20 4.66
C ASP A 61 8.24 24.45 4.10
N VAL A 62 7.94 24.71 2.83
CA VAL A 62 6.87 24.03 2.08
C VAL A 62 7.27 22.58 1.81
N ASP A 63 8.50 22.34 1.33
CA ASP A 63 9.02 21.00 1.05
C ASP A 63 9.04 20.12 2.32
N ALA A 64 9.47 20.68 3.46
CA ALA A 64 9.46 19.97 4.74
C ALA A 64 8.04 19.58 5.17
N THR A 65 7.08 20.48 4.99
CA THR A 65 5.67 20.22 5.33
C THR A 65 5.04 19.17 4.41
N ILE A 66 5.36 19.23 3.11
CA ILE A 66 4.90 18.25 2.12
C ILE A 66 5.53 16.88 2.43
N ALA A 67 6.84 16.82 2.69
CA ALA A 67 7.52 15.58 3.03
C ALA A 67 6.93 14.91 4.28
N ALA A 68 6.61 15.70 5.31
CA ALA A 68 5.94 15.20 6.52
C ALA A 68 4.55 14.61 6.20
N LYS A 69 3.72 15.31 5.42
CA LYS A 69 2.40 14.82 5.01
C LYS A 69 2.46 13.57 4.12
N VAL A 70 3.41 13.53 3.19
CA VAL A 70 3.64 12.37 2.32
C VAL A 70 4.06 11.17 3.17
N LYS A 71 4.96 11.36 4.13
CA LYS A 71 5.37 10.30 5.05
C LYS A 71 4.19 9.73 5.84
N GLU A 72 3.34 10.60 6.40
CA GLU A 72 2.13 10.18 7.12
C GLU A 72 1.16 9.38 6.23
N GLN A 73 0.95 9.83 4.98
CA GLN A 73 0.10 9.11 4.03
C GLN A 73 0.68 7.74 3.67
N VAL A 74 1.99 7.66 3.42
CA VAL A 74 2.67 6.40 3.11
C VAL A 74 2.57 5.43 4.29
N GLU A 75 2.78 5.89 5.52
CA GLU A 75 2.62 5.06 6.72
C GLU A 75 1.19 4.53 6.87
N LYS A 76 0.18 5.39 6.64
CA LYS A 76 -1.23 4.97 6.70
C LYS A 76 -1.58 3.94 5.61
N ILE A 77 -1.08 4.12 4.40
CA ILE A 77 -1.27 3.16 3.30
C ILE A 77 -0.59 1.83 3.63
N ALA A 78 0.65 1.87 4.13
CA ALA A 78 1.39 0.67 4.52
C ALA A 78 0.66 -0.12 5.61
N GLN A 79 0.15 0.56 6.64
CA GLN A 79 -0.65 -0.06 7.70
C GLN A 79 -1.95 -0.66 7.15
N GLY A 80 -2.66 0.06 6.28
CA GLY A 80 -3.88 -0.44 5.64
C GLY A 80 -3.63 -1.68 4.78
N MET A 81 -2.55 -1.68 3.99
CA MET A 81 -2.13 -2.83 3.20
C MET A 81 -1.79 -4.03 4.08
N GLN A 82 -1.01 -3.82 5.15
CA GLN A 82 -0.65 -4.90 6.06
C GLN A 82 -1.89 -5.51 6.74
N ALA A 83 -2.81 -4.69 7.25
CA ALA A 83 -4.06 -5.18 7.85
C ALA A 83 -4.93 -5.97 6.85
N SER A 84 -5.04 -5.49 5.61
CA SER A 84 -5.78 -6.20 4.56
C SER A 84 -5.15 -7.55 4.20
N PHE A 85 -3.82 -7.61 4.20
CA PHE A 85 -3.07 -8.84 3.95
C PHE A 85 -3.26 -9.84 5.09
N GLU A 86 -3.08 -9.41 6.35
CA GLU A 86 -3.29 -10.27 7.53
C GLU A 86 -4.69 -10.85 7.57
N THR A 87 -5.71 -10.03 7.28
CA THR A 87 -7.11 -10.46 7.19
C THR A 87 -7.27 -11.53 6.11
N THR A 88 -6.84 -11.24 4.88
CA THR A 88 -6.98 -12.16 3.74
C THR A 88 -6.26 -13.48 3.98
N VAL A 89 -5.05 -13.44 4.53
CA VAL A 89 -4.27 -14.64 4.85
C VAL A 89 -4.97 -15.45 5.95
N SER A 90 -5.46 -14.80 7.00
CA SER A 90 -6.16 -15.50 8.08
C SER A 90 -7.42 -16.22 7.58
N GLU A 91 -8.20 -15.57 6.72
CA GLU A 91 -9.41 -16.16 6.11
C GLU A 91 -9.05 -17.35 5.21
N LYS A 92 -8.04 -17.20 4.35
CA LYS A 92 -7.58 -18.27 3.46
C LYS A 92 -6.98 -19.45 4.21
N VAL A 93 -6.25 -19.19 5.30
CA VAL A 93 -5.73 -20.24 6.18
C VAL A 93 -6.88 -20.96 6.86
N ALA A 94 -7.88 -20.26 7.38
CA ALA A 94 -9.06 -20.88 8.00
C ALA A 94 -9.81 -21.77 6.99
N GLU A 95 -10.06 -21.28 5.79
CA GLU A 95 -10.69 -22.04 4.69
C GLU A 95 -9.89 -23.31 4.37
N LYS A 96 -8.58 -23.17 4.13
CA LYS A 96 -7.70 -24.32 3.82
C LYS A 96 -7.61 -25.33 4.97
N LEU A 97 -7.64 -24.87 6.21
CA LEU A 97 -7.58 -25.73 7.37
C LEU A 97 -8.87 -26.53 7.50
N THR A 98 -10.04 -25.92 7.25
CA THR A 98 -11.32 -26.65 7.22
C THR A 98 -11.37 -27.71 6.11
N GLU A 99 -10.93 -27.38 4.90
CA GLU A 99 -10.82 -28.32 3.78
C GLU A 99 -9.91 -29.50 4.14
N ALA A 100 -8.70 -29.22 4.62
CA ALA A 100 -7.72 -30.25 4.99
C ALA A 100 -8.21 -31.15 6.14
N THR A 101 -8.92 -30.58 7.13
CA THR A 101 -9.51 -31.39 8.19
C THR A 101 -10.61 -32.32 7.68
N ALA A 102 -11.47 -31.84 6.78
CA ALA A 102 -12.54 -32.65 6.20
C ALA A 102 -11.99 -33.80 5.34
N GLU A 103 -10.95 -33.52 4.54
CA GLU A 103 -10.27 -34.54 3.73
C GLU A 103 -9.62 -35.60 4.62
N ARG A 104 -8.89 -35.18 5.65
CA ARG A 104 -8.26 -36.09 6.61
C ARG A 104 -9.27 -36.93 7.39
N ASP A 105 -10.39 -36.34 7.81
CA ASP A 105 -11.42 -37.06 8.55
C ASP A 105 -12.12 -38.12 7.66
N LYS A 106 -12.28 -37.83 6.37
CA LYS A 106 -12.74 -38.80 5.38
C LYS A 106 -11.74 -39.96 5.23
N GLU A 107 -10.45 -39.66 5.02
CA GLU A 107 -9.40 -40.67 4.93
C GLU A 107 -9.33 -41.57 6.18
N ILE A 108 -9.43 -40.97 7.38
CA ILE A 108 -9.47 -41.72 8.64
C ILE A 108 -10.69 -42.66 8.68
N THR A 109 -11.83 -42.20 8.18
CA THR A 109 -13.07 -43.00 8.16
C THR A 109 -12.94 -44.18 7.19
N ASP A 110 -12.38 -43.94 6.00
CA ASP A 110 -12.13 -44.97 4.99
C ASP A 110 -11.13 -46.02 5.51
N LEU A 111 -10.00 -45.58 6.09
CA LEU A 111 -9.00 -46.47 6.69
C LEU A 111 -9.56 -47.28 7.86
N LYS A 112 -10.44 -46.70 8.69
CA LYS A 112 -11.13 -47.45 9.76
C LYS A 112 -12.03 -48.55 9.21
N ALA A 113 -12.73 -48.28 8.11
CA ALA A 113 -13.58 -49.28 7.45
C ALA A 113 -12.75 -50.43 6.86
N GLU A 114 -11.64 -50.11 6.18
CA GLU A 114 -10.70 -51.11 5.66
C GLU A 114 -10.10 -51.98 6.77
N LEU A 115 -9.71 -51.35 7.90
CA LEU A 115 -9.15 -52.05 9.04
C LEU A 115 -10.18 -53.00 9.67
N ALA A 116 -11.43 -52.58 9.82
CA ALA A 116 -12.51 -53.44 10.31
C ALA A 116 -12.74 -54.64 9.38
N ALA A 117 -12.77 -54.42 8.07
CA ALA A 117 -12.94 -55.49 7.09
C ALA A 117 -11.75 -56.48 7.10
N ALA A 118 -10.52 -55.98 7.23
CA ALA A 118 -9.33 -56.81 7.36
C ALA A 118 -9.34 -57.64 8.65
N GLN A 119 -9.76 -57.04 9.77
CA GLN A 119 -9.92 -57.76 11.04
C GLN A 119 -10.95 -58.89 10.92
N SER A 120 -12.11 -58.66 10.30
CA SER A 120 -13.10 -59.71 10.05
C SER A 120 -12.50 -60.87 9.25
N LYS A 121 -11.78 -60.59 8.16
CA LYS A 121 -11.11 -61.64 7.36
C LYS A 121 -10.07 -62.42 8.17
N VAL A 122 -9.28 -61.74 9.00
CA VAL A 122 -8.30 -62.42 9.87
C VAL A 122 -9.02 -63.36 10.84
N THR A 123 -10.12 -62.92 11.47
CA THR A 123 -10.89 -63.79 12.38
C THR A 123 -11.51 -64.99 11.67
N GLU A 124 -12.00 -64.83 10.43
CA GLU A 124 -12.49 -65.94 9.60
C GLU A 124 -11.38 -66.93 9.25
N LEU A 125 -10.21 -66.44 8.86
CA LEU A 125 -9.06 -67.30 8.54
C LEU A 125 -8.52 -68.02 9.78
N GLU A 126 -8.45 -67.36 10.94
CA GLU A 126 -8.04 -67.99 12.19
C GLU A 126 -9.02 -69.08 12.64
N THR A 127 -10.33 -68.83 12.52
CA THR A 127 -11.35 -69.83 12.86
C THR A 127 -11.30 -71.01 11.89
N ALA A 128 -11.14 -70.77 10.58
CA ALA A 128 -10.95 -71.82 9.59
C ALA A 128 -9.67 -72.64 9.83
N ALA A 129 -8.55 -71.99 10.18
CA ALA A 129 -7.29 -72.65 10.48
C ALA A 129 -7.37 -73.51 11.76
N LYS A 130 -8.11 -73.07 12.79
CA LYS A 130 -8.37 -73.85 14.01
C LYS A 130 -9.31 -75.03 13.78
N ALA A 131 -10.24 -74.91 12.83
CA ALA A 131 -11.17 -75.97 12.47
C ALA A 131 -10.59 -77.01 11.50
N ALA A 132 -9.45 -76.72 10.86
CA ALA A 132 -8.78 -77.66 9.97
C ALA A 132 -8.19 -78.85 10.77
N PRO A 133 -8.50 -80.11 10.40
CA PRO A 133 -7.96 -81.27 11.09
C PRO A 133 -6.44 -81.34 10.90
N LYS A 134 -5.71 -81.45 12.02
CA LYS A 134 -4.26 -81.74 11.99
C LYS A 134 -4.09 -83.13 11.35
N LYS A 135 -3.48 -83.17 10.16
CA LYS A 135 -2.97 -84.40 9.55
C LYS A 135 -1.80 -84.93 10.35
#